data_AF-A0A803SNI2-F1
#
_entry.id   AF-A0A803SNI2-F1
#
_cell.length_a   1.000
_cell.length_b   1.000
_cell.length_c   1.000
_cell.angle_alpha   90.00
_cell.angle_beta   90.00
_cell.angle_gamma   90.00
#
_symmetry.space_group_name_H-M   'P 1'
#
loop_
_entity.id
_entity.type
_entity.pdbx_description
1 polymer ?
#
loop_
_entity_poly.entity_id
_entity_poly.type
_entity_poly.pdbx_seq_one_letter_code
_entity_poly.pdbx_strand_id
1 'polypeptide(L)'
;WFIGIPVLCLIYSSSSAINKSPQFAFYHSMSPDGTIQVMGILQLLLHFSWTWIGLTSEDNEEGERFIQGVLPIFSLHGVCFDFIKRFPGLTYSTDMVEKVEYGFEMFDSIISGTVNVVVLHGAVETMIIFQLLLQMSTFQDIPVKKLWIMTAQMDFTLISFLRNCDIQFIHGAISFASHSREILGFSRFVQMTSPTLEKEDGFLMDFWEQIFDCSFPSSATETDRNLCTGQEKLEALPSSIFDIRMSAHSYNVYNAIYAVAHALHNMHSSRLDHIRMISRGSWKLQNWQPWQVCSLHNNGKVYHGLV
;
A
#
# COMPACT_ATOMS: atom_id res chain seq x y z
N TRP A 1 34.04 6.51 -2.57
CA TRP A 1 33.67 6.63 -4.00
C TRP A 1 32.28 6.02 -4.19
N PHE A 2 31.23 6.75 -3.81
CA PHE A 2 29.86 6.34 -4.12
C PHE A 2 29.58 6.79 -5.54
N ILE A 3 29.58 5.85 -6.47
CA ILE A 3 29.01 6.07 -7.80
C ILE A 3 27.51 6.10 -7.57
N GLY A 4 26.93 7.30 -7.54
CA GLY A 4 25.49 7.51 -7.60
C GLY A 4 24.99 7.06 -8.96
N ILE A 5 24.63 5.78 -9.08
CA ILE A 5 23.85 5.29 -10.20
C ILE A 5 22.46 5.91 -10.03
N PRO A 6 21.98 6.72 -10.98
CA PRO A 6 20.63 7.28 -10.91
C PRO A 6 19.62 6.14 -11.11
N VAL A 7 19.13 5.58 -10.02
CA VAL A 7 18.06 4.58 -10.05
C VAL A 7 16.75 5.36 -10.22
N LEU A 8 16.00 5.06 -11.28
CA LEU A 8 14.61 5.50 -11.39
C LEU A 8 13.83 4.81 -10.27
N CYS A 9 13.42 5.58 -9.26
CA CYS A 9 12.68 5.05 -8.13
C CYS A 9 11.20 5.34 -8.36
N LEU A 10 10.49 4.35 -8.87
CA LEU A 10 9.04 4.37 -9.00
C LEU A 10 8.46 3.94 -7.66
N ILE A 11 7.90 4.90 -6.92
CA ILE A 11 7.32 4.62 -5.62
C ILE A 11 5.84 4.33 -5.83
N TYR A 12 5.40 3.14 -5.42
CA TYR A 12 3.99 2.72 -5.44
C TYR A 12 3.16 3.32 -4.28
N SER A 13 3.85 3.87 -3.27
CA SER A 13 3.29 4.55 -2.10
C SER A 13 3.23 6.08 -2.25
N SER A 14 2.32 6.70 -1.51
CA SER A 14 2.12 8.14 -1.38
C SER A 14 3.02 8.75 -0.31
N SER A 15 4.34 8.70 -0.46
CA SER A 15 5.17 9.47 0.48
C SER A 15 5.09 10.95 0.12
N SER A 16 4.57 11.78 1.03
CA SER A 16 4.65 13.25 0.93
C SER A 16 6.08 13.83 0.99
N ALA A 17 7.11 12.97 1.07
CA ALA A 17 8.52 13.35 0.99
C ALA A 17 8.99 13.78 -0.42
N ILE A 18 8.09 13.91 -1.41
CA ILE A 18 8.41 14.53 -2.70
C ILE A 18 8.44 16.06 -2.53
N ASN A 19 9.31 16.50 -1.63
CA ASN A 19 9.70 17.89 -1.57
C ASN A 19 10.52 18.17 -2.83
N LYS A 20 10.21 19.28 -3.50
CA LYS A 20 10.76 19.74 -4.80
C LYS A 20 12.24 20.11 -4.72
N SER A 21 13.07 19.27 -4.10
CA SER A 21 14.51 19.44 -4.03
C SER A 21 15.17 18.77 -5.25
N PRO A 22 16.28 19.31 -5.76
CA PRO A 22 17.01 18.73 -6.89
C PRO A 22 17.56 17.32 -6.60
N GLN A 23 17.57 16.89 -5.33
CA GLN A 23 18.00 15.55 -4.92
C GLN A 23 16.93 14.47 -5.22
N PHE A 24 15.67 14.87 -5.46
CA PHE A 24 14.55 13.98 -5.75
C PHE A 24 14.11 13.97 -7.22
N ALA A 25 14.92 14.54 -8.13
CA ALA A 25 14.59 14.67 -9.56
C ALA A 25 14.33 13.33 -10.30
N PHE A 26 14.62 12.19 -9.67
CA PHE A 26 14.45 10.84 -10.21
C PHE A 26 13.32 10.04 -9.54
N TYR A 27 12.53 10.68 -8.66
CA TYR A 27 11.44 10.05 -7.92
C TYR A 27 10.10 10.42 -8.53
N HIS A 28 9.32 9.40 -8.90
CA HIS A 28 7.97 9.56 -9.42
C HIS A 28 7.03 8.62 -8.67
N SER A 29 6.02 9.19 -8.00
CA SER A 29 4.94 8.43 -7.39
C SER A 29 3.78 8.29 -8.37
N MET A 30 3.18 7.10 -8.40
CA MET A 30 1.94 6.81 -9.13
C MET A 30 0.70 6.96 -8.23
N SER A 31 0.88 7.27 -6.94
CA SER A 31 -0.20 7.53 -6.00
C SER A 31 -0.58 9.02 -6.02
N PRO A 32 -1.86 9.37 -5.80
CA PRO A 32 -2.29 10.76 -5.68
C PRO A 32 -1.54 11.51 -4.57
N ASP A 33 -1.44 12.84 -4.71
CA ASP A 33 -0.96 13.71 -3.64
C ASP A 33 -1.80 13.49 -2.37
N GLY A 34 -1.13 13.21 -1.25
CA GLY A 34 -1.78 13.00 0.06
C GLY A 34 -2.67 14.18 0.49
N THR A 35 -2.41 15.38 -0.02
CA THR A 35 -3.24 16.57 0.22
C THR A 35 -4.67 16.40 -0.29
N ILE A 36 -4.87 15.70 -1.42
CA ILE A 36 -6.21 15.44 -1.97
C ILE A 36 -7.00 14.55 -1.02
N GLN A 37 -6.36 13.53 -0.45
CA GLN A 37 -6.98 12.64 0.52
C GLN A 37 -7.36 13.39 1.80
N VAL A 38 -6.47 14.25 2.32
CA VAL A 38 -6.75 15.11 3.49
C VAL A 38 -7.98 15.99 3.24
N MET A 39 -8.07 16.63 2.06
CA MET A 39 -9.24 17.44 1.69
C MET A 39 -10.52 16.61 1.55
N GLY A 40 -10.41 15.39 0.98
CA GLY A 40 -11.54 14.47 0.89
C GLY A 40 -12.06 14.06 2.26
N ILE A 41 -11.18 13.73 3.22
CA ILE A 41 -11.56 13.42 4.60
C ILE A 41 -12.23 14.65 5.23
N LEU A 42 -11.67 15.85 5.08
CA LEU A 42 -12.30 17.06 5.60
C LEU A 42 -13.71 17.26 5.05
N GLN A 43 -13.90 17.14 3.74
CA GLN A 43 -15.23 17.29 3.11
C GLN A 43 -16.23 16.26 3.65
N LEU A 44 -15.79 15.02 3.86
CA LEU A 44 -16.61 13.97 4.47
C LEU A 44 -17.04 14.37 5.89
N LEU A 45 -16.10 14.81 6.73
CA LEU A 45 -16.39 15.23 8.11
C LEU A 45 -17.39 16.40 8.14
N LEU A 46 -17.18 17.42 7.30
CA LEU A 46 -18.06 18.58 7.21
C LEU A 46 -19.45 18.21 6.69
N HIS A 47 -19.54 17.29 5.72
CA HIS A 47 -20.82 16.82 5.18
C HIS A 47 -21.72 16.23 6.28
N PHE A 48 -21.14 15.43 7.17
CA PHE A 48 -21.85 14.82 8.30
C PHE A 48 -21.85 15.68 9.57
N SER A 49 -21.28 16.89 9.51
CA SER A 49 -21.13 17.78 10.67
C SER A 49 -20.38 17.15 11.85
N TRP A 50 -19.43 16.26 11.57
CA TRP A 50 -18.55 15.69 12.58
C TRP A 50 -17.42 16.65 12.89
N THR A 51 -17.58 17.40 13.98
CA THR A 51 -16.62 18.43 14.42
C THR A 51 -15.77 18.01 15.60
N TRP A 52 -16.03 16.85 16.22
CA TRP A 52 -15.26 16.31 17.35
C TRP A 52 -14.81 14.89 17.02
N ILE A 53 -13.52 14.74 16.71
CA ILE A 53 -12.98 13.48 16.19
C ILE A 53 -11.75 13.01 16.98
N GLY A 54 -11.46 11.73 16.85
CA GLY A 54 -10.17 11.15 17.22
C GLY A 54 -9.29 11.05 15.99
N LEU A 55 -7.98 11.20 16.18
CA LEU A 55 -6.99 10.98 15.13
C LEU A 55 -5.96 9.97 15.60
N THR A 56 -5.71 8.96 14.78
CA THR A 56 -4.70 7.94 15.02
C THR A 56 -3.84 7.78 13.79
N SER A 57 -2.53 7.73 13.98
CA SER A 57 -1.57 7.55 12.88
C SER A 57 -0.41 6.68 13.32
N GLU A 58 0.26 5.98 12.41
CA GLU A 58 1.50 5.27 12.73
C GLU A 58 2.59 6.21 13.31
N ASP A 59 3.36 5.71 14.28
CA ASP A 59 4.49 6.39 14.93
C ASP A 59 5.75 6.36 14.06
N ASN A 60 5.66 7.04 12.91
CA ASN A 60 6.76 7.17 11.96
C ASN A 60 6.73 8.56 11.28
N GLU A 61 7.72 8.83 10.43
CA GLU A 61 7.81 10.11 9.72
C GLU A 61 6.63 10.39 8.78
N GLU A 62 6.01 9.35 8.21
CA GLU A 62 4.83 9.51 7.35
C GLU A 62 3.59 9.90 8.16
N GLY A 63 3.40 9.25 9.30
CA GLY A 63 2.32 9.57 10.21
C GLY A 63 2.44 10.97 10.81
N GLU A 64 3.64 11.38 11.19
CA GLU A 64 3.87 12.74 11.69
C GLU A 64 3.59 13.79 10.61
N ARG A 65 4.01 13.54 9.35
CA ARG A 65 3.66 14.41 8.22
C ARG A 65 2.17 14.49 7.97
N PHE A 66 1.46 13.37 8.07
CA PHE A 66 0.01 13.34 7.94
C PHE A 66 -0.66 14.19 9.02
N ILE A 67 -0.27 14.01 10.29
CA ILE A 67 -0.78 14.80 11.42
C ILE A 67 -0.52 16.29 11.19
N GLN A 68 0.69 16.68 10.80
CA GLN A 68 1.06 18.06 10.52
C GLN A 68 0.27 18.67 9.35
N GLY A 69 -0.07 17.87 8.34
CA GLY A 69 -0.91 18.32 7.22
C GLY A 69 -2.38 18.47 7.59
N VAL A 70 -2.91 17.56 8.42
CA VAL A 70 -4.31 17.51 8.83
C VAL A 70 -4.65 18.58 9.87
N LEU A 71 -3.82 18.72 10.90
CA LEU A 71 -4.07 19.60 12.05
C LEU A 71 -4.49 21.04 11.70
N PRO A 72 -3.69 21.80 10.92
CA PRO A 72 -4.04 23.19 10.62
C PRO A 72 -5.26 23.29 9.71
N ILE A 73 -5.39 22.37 8.74
CA ILE A 73 -6.48 22.37 7.76
C ILE A 73 -7.81 22.10 8.47
N PHE A 74 -7.87 21.09 9.34
CA PHE A 74 -9.10 20.67 10.01
C PHE A 74 -9.52 21.70 11.06
N SER A 75 -8.57 22.18 11.86
CA SER A 75 -8.83 23.20 12.88
C SER A 75 -9.37 24.50 12.27
N LEU A 76 -8.82 24.91 11.11
CA LEU A 76 -9.30 26.10 10.39
C LEU A 76 -10.77 25.98 9.95
N HIS A 77 -11.24 24.76 9.71
CA HIS A 77 -12.60 24.47 9.27
C HIS A 77 -13.53 24.01 10.41
N GLY A 78 -13.13 24.23 11.66
CA GLY A 78 -13.97 23.96 12.83
C GLY A 78 -14.05 22.49 13.25
N VAL A 79 -13.12 21.65 12.79
CA VAL A 79 -12.96 20.28 13.27
C VAL A 79 -11.90 20.24 14.38
N CYS A 80 -12.30 19.78 15.56
CA CYS A 80 -11.47 19.64 16.74
C CYS A 80 -11.10 18.18 17.00
N PHE A 81 -9.94 17.98 17.63
CA PHE A 81 -9.42 16.67 17.99
C PHE A 81 -9.56 16.46 19.50
N ASP A 82 -10.25 15.40 19.91
CA ASP A 82 -10.29 14.96 21.32
C ASP A 82 -8.95 14.38 21.74
N PHE A 83 -8.36 13.59 20.83
CA PHE A 83 -7.06 12.99 21.00
C PHE A 83 -6.36 12.86 19.65
N ILE A 84 -5.03 12.85 19.72
CA ILE A 84 -4.15 12.46 18.63
C ILE A 84 -3.22 11.41 19.22
N LYS A 85 -3.32 10.17 18.73
CA LYS A 85 -2.57 9.03 19.24
C LYS A 85 -1.71 8.42 18.14
N ARG A 86 -0.55 7.89 18.52
CA ARG A 86 0.41 7.31 17.58
C ARG A 86 0.42 5.79 17.75
N PHE A 87 0.05 5.05 16.71
CA PHE A 87 0.11 3.60 16.69
C PHE A 87 1.58 3.16 16.59
N PRO A 88 2.06 2.31 17.50
CA PRO A 88 3.45 1.85 17.44
C PRO A 88 3.66 1.04 16.15
N GLY A 89 4.70 1.39 15.39
CA GLY A 89 5.11 0.59 14.23
C GLY A 89 5.76 -0.74 14.63
N LEU A 90 5.61 -1.77 13.80
CA LEU A 90 6.19 -3.10 13.97
C LEU A 90 7.68 -3.10 13.61
N THR A 91 8.52 -2.48 14.44
CA THR A 91 9.97 -2.59 14.27
C THR A 91 10.49 -3.81 15.02
N TYR A 92 11.37 -4.60 14.41
CA TYR A 92 12.14 -5.66 15.09
C TYR A 92 13.15 -5.04 16.07
N SER A 93 12.65 -4.50 17.18
CA SER A 93 13.41 -3.93 18.28
C SER A 93 13.26 -4.79 19.53
N THR A 94 14.17 -4.66 20.49
CA THR A 94 14.09 -5.33 21.80
C THR A 94 12.81 -4.98 22.57
N ASP A 95 12.17 -3.87 22.22
CA ASP A 95 11.06 -3.26 22.97
C ASP A 95 9.69 -3.68 22.41
N MET A 96 9.62 -4.79 21.66
CA MET A 96 8.37 -5.30 21.07
C MET A 96 7.27 -5.51 22.11
N VAL A 97 7.60 -6.02 23.30
CA VAL A 97 6.64 -6.25 24.38
C VAL A 97 6.02 -4.94 24.85
N GLU A 98 6.85 -3.92 25.10
CA GLU A 98 6.41 -2.59 25.53
C GLU A 98 5.55 -1.91 24.46
N LYS A 99 5.93 -2.04 23.18
CA LYS A 99 5.14 -1.52 22.06
C LYS A 99 3.76 -2.18 21.94
N VAL A 100 3.69 -3.50 22.15
CA VAL A 100 2.43 -4.23 22.15
C VAL A 100 1.55 -3.78 23.31
N GLU A 101 2.09 -3.70 24.53
CA GLU A 101 1.38 -3.21 25.72
C GLU A 101 0.84 -1.78 25.51
N TYR A 102 1.69 -0.88 25.03
CA TYR A 102 1.28 0.48 24.67
C TYR A 102 0.16 0.51 23.61
N GLY A 103 0.26 -0.34 22.58
CA GLY A 103 -0.78 -0.50 21.57
C GLY A 103 -2.13 -0.91 22.17
N PHE A 104 -2.12 -1.84 23.13
CA PHE A 104 -3.32 -2.26 23.85
C PHE A 104 -3.92 -1.15 24.69
N GLU A 105 -3.13 -0.49 25.54
CA GLU A 105 -3.60 0.62 26.39
C GLU A 105 -4.17 1.76 25.56
N MET A 106 -3.49 2.11 24.48
CA MET A 106 -3.92 3.17 23.57
C MET A 106 -5.28 2.83 22.94
N PHE A 107 -5.44 1.58 22.47
CA PHE A 107 -6.64 1.08 21.82
C PHE A 107 -7.82 0.97 22.79
N ASP A 108 -7.60 0.43 23.98
CA ASP A 108 -8.60 0.38 25.04
C ASP A 108 -9.10 1.80 25.40
N SER A 109 -8.17 2.75 25.53
CA SER A 109 -8.50 4.15 25.75
C SER A 109 -9.26 4.80 24.57
N ILE A 110 -9.05 4.34 23.32
CA ILE A 110 -9.86 4.81 22.17
C ILE A 110 -11.28 4.27 22.25
N ILE A 111 -11.44 2.96 22.49
CA ILE A 111 -12.76 2.31 22.51
C ILE A 111 -13.60 2.82 23.69
N SER A 112 -13.00 2.90 24.88
CA SER A 112 -13.67 3.40 26.09
C SER A 112 -13.96 4.90 26.08
N GLY A 113 -13.29 5.66 25.21
CA GLY A 113 -13.50 7.10 25.05
C GLY A 113 -14.89 7.47 24.51
N THR A 114 -15.25 8.75 24.61
CA THR A 114 -16.57 9.29 24.20
C THR A 114 -16.66 9.63 22.70
N VAL A 115 -15.53 9.72 22.02
CA VAL A 115 -15.43 10.01 20.58
C VAL A 115 -16.03 8.88 19.77
N ASN A 116 -16.92 9.20 18.83
CA ASN A 116 -17.52 8.21 17.95
C ASN A 116 -16.80 8.07 16.60
N VAL A 117 -16.18 9.14 16.09
CA VAL A 117 -15.54 9.18 14.76
C VAL A 117 -14.03 9.24 14.93
N VAL A 118 -13.32 8.27 14.37
CA VAL A 118 -11.86 8.17 14.48
C VAL A 118 -11.25 8.06 13.09
N VAL A 119 -10.37 9.00 12.75
CA VAL A 119 -9.56 8.95 11.52
C VAL A 119 -8.33 8.10 11.80
N LEU A 120 -8.16 7.02 11.05
CA LEU A 120 -7.03 6.10 11.15
C LEU A 120 -6.19 6.19 9.88
N HIS A 121 -4.98 6.73 10.03
CA HIS A 121 -3.96 6.80 9.01
C HIS A 121 -2.87 5.76 9.27
N GLY A 122 -2.40 5.11 8.21
CA GLY A 122 -1.36 4.11 8.30
C GLY A 122 -1.15 3.38 6.98
N ALA A 123 -0.41 2.29 7.06
CA ALA A 123 -0.14 1.38 5.95
C ALA A 123 -0.61 -0.05 6.29
N VAL A 124 -0.19 -1.02 5.47
CA VAL A 124 -0.49 -2.45 5.65
C VAL A 124 -0.18 -2.92 7.08
N GLU A 125 0.99 -2.55 7.62
CA GLU A 125 1.42 -2.92 8.98
C GLU A 125 0.49 -2.37 10.06
N THR A 126 -0.01 -1.14 9.90
CA THR A 126 -0.96 -0.54 10.84
C THR A 126 -2.26 -1.32 10.89
N MET A 127 -2.77 -1.76 9.72
CA MET A 127 -4.00 -2.55 9.66
C MET A 127 -3.83 -3.90 10.36
N ILE A 128 -2.68 -4.56 10.21
CA ILE A 128 -2.38 -5.84 10.86
C ILE A 128 -2.47 -5.71 12.39
N ILE A 129 -1.79 -4.71 12.97
CA ILE A 129 -1.83 -4.45 14.42
C ILE A 129 -3.24 -4.11 14.85
N PHE A 130 -3.91 -3.24 14.10
CA PHE A 130 -5.26 -2.79 14.41
C PHE A 130 -6.25 -3.96 14.45
N GLN A 131 -6.17 -4.87 13.47
CA GLN A 131 -6.98 -6.10 13.44
C GLN A 131 -6.68 -7.02 14.64
N LEU A 132 -5.42 -7.18 15.02
CA LEU A 132 -5.05 -7.97 16.21
C LEU A 132 -5.68 -7.39 17.49
N LEU A 133 -5.63 -6.07 17.67
CA LEU A 133 -6.20 -5.38 18.83
C LEU A 133 -7.73 -5.49 18.86
N LEU A 134 -8.39 -5.36 17.71
CA LEU A 134 -9.84 -5.55 17.56
C LEU A 134 -10.28 -6.98 17.88
N GLN A 135 -9.49 -7.97 17.45
CA GLN A 135 -9.78 -9.37 17.73
C GLN A 135 -9.73 -9.65 19.24
N MET A 136 -8.76 -9.08 19.94
CA MET A 136 -8.66 -9.19 21.40
C MET A 136 -9.86 -8.56 22.12
N SER A 137 -10.33 -7.39 21.65
CA SER A 137 -11.58 -6.78 22.16
C SER A 137 -12.80 -7.68 21.94
N THR A 138 -12.86 -8.36 20.81
CA THR A 138 -13.95 -9.30 20.48
C THR A 138 -13.91 -10.52 21.40
N PHE A 139 -12.73 -11.08 21.69
CA PHE A 139 -12.57 -12.16 22.67
C PHE A 139 -13.01 -11.77 24.09
N GLN A 140 -12.98 -10.48 24.42
CA GLN A 140 -13.42 -9.95 25.71
C GLN A 140 -14.88 -9.48 25.71
N ASP A 141 -15.64 -9.72 24.62
CA ASP A 141 -17.01 -9.27 24.43
C ASP A 141 -17.20 -7.74 24.59
N ILE A 142 -16.17 -6.96 24.29
CA ILE A 142 -16.22 -5.49 24.36
C ILE A 142 -16.76 -4.95 23.03
N PRO A 143 -17.94 -4.31 23.01
CA PRO A 143 -18.53 -3.82 21.77
C PRO A 143 -17.80 -2.58 21.26
N VAL A 144 -17.18 -2.69 20.09
CA VAL A 144 -16.53 -1.57 19.41
C VAL A 144 -17.59 -0.72 18.71
N LYS A 145 -17.93 0.43 19.29
CA LYS A 145 -18.93 1.37 18.76
C LYS A 145 -18.26 2.63 18.20
N LYS A 146 -17.33 2.45 17.25
CA LYS A 146 -16.59 3.54 16.61
C LYS A 146 -16.80 3.50 15.10
N LEU A 147 -16.95 4.69 14.50
CA LEU A 147 -16.89 4.89 13.07
C LEU A 147 -15.45 5.18 12.67
N TRP A 148 -14.84 4.23 11.98
CA TRP A 148 -13.47 4.36 11.48
C TRP A 148 -13.46 5.02 10.10
N ILE A 149 -12.67 6.08 9.95
CA ILE A 149 -12.37 6.71 8.65
C ILE A 149 -10.93 6.35 8.31
N MET A 150 -10.73 5.52 7.29
CA MET A 150 -9.42 4.96 6.93
C MET A 150 -8.85 5.58 5.66
N THR A 151 -7.54 5.77 5.64
CA THR A 151 -6.82 6.31 4.49
C THR A 151 -6.60 5.25 3.39
N ALA A 152 -6.40 5.70 2.15
CA ALA A 152 -6.32 4.82 0.96
C ALA A 152 -5.07 3.94 0.86
N GLN A 153 -4.14 4.10 1.80
CA GLN A 153 -2.93 3.30 1.94
C GLN A 153 -3.15 2.07 2.84
N MET A 154 -4.31 1.98 3.49
CA MET A 154 -4.72 0.82 4.25
C MET A 154 -5.08 -0.33 3.31
N ASP A 155 -4.52 -1.51 3.59
CA ASP A 155 -4.89 -2.77 2.93
C ASP A 155 -5.67 -3.64 3.90
N PHE A 156 -6.76 -4.22 3.41
CA PHE A 156 -7.72 -5.01 4.20
C PHE A 156 -7.47 -6.52 4.09
N THR A 157 -6.48 -6.96 3.31
CA THR A 157 -6.10 -8.37 3.23
C THR A 157 -5.66 -8.89 4.59
N LEU A 158 -6.33 -9.95 5.06
CA LEU A 158 -6.00 -10.66 6.29
C LEU A 158 -4.73 -11.48 6.10
N ILE A 159 -3.81 -11.39 7.05
CA ILE A 159 -2.72 -12.38 7.15
C ILE A 159 -3.33 -13.74 7.52
N SER A 160 -2.70 -14.82 7.08
CA SER A 160 -3.09 -16.22 7.38
C SER A 160 -3.44 -16.48 8.86
N PHE A 161 -2.77 -15.81 9.81
CA PHE A 161 -3.08 -15.96 11.25
C PHE A 161 -4.47 -15.44 11.64
N LEU A 162 -4.99 -14.45 10.91
CA LEU A 162 -6.30 -13.83 11.14
C LEU A 162 -7.39 -14.41 10.24
N ARG A 163 -7.09 -15.48 9.47
CA ARG A 163 -7.99 -16.13 8.50
C ARG A 163 -9.37 -16.48 9.06
N ASN A 164 -9.43 -16.90 10.32
CA ASN A 164 -10.66 -17.35 10.97
C ASN A 164 -11.40 -16.21 11.72
N CYS A 165 -10.93 -14.97 11.60
CA CYS A 165 -11.54 -13.83 12.28
C CYS A 165 -12.64 -13.22 11.40
N ASP A 166 -13.76 -12.86 12.02
CA ASP A 166 -14.87 -12.21 11.33
C ASP A 166 -14.54 -10.72 11.09
N ILE A 167 -14.76 -10.22 9.88
CA ILE A 167 -14.56 -8.82 9.49
C ILE A 167 -15.64 -7.87 10.06
N GLN A 168 -16.60 -8.39 10.84
CA GLN A 168 -17.63 -7.58 11.50
C GLN A 168 -17.09 -6.42 12.34
N PHE A 169 -15.83 -6.46 12.80
CA PHE A 169 -15.23 -5.38 13.60
C PHE A 169 -15.02 -4.06 12.85
N ILE A 170 -14.93 -4.07 11.51
CA ILE A 170 -14.91 -2.85 10.67
C ILE A 170 -16.28 -2.54 10.05
N HIS A 171 -17.35 -3.18 10.55
CA HIS A 171 -18.68 -2.93 10.01
C HIS A 171 -19.04 -1.45 10.10
N GLY A 172 -19.40 -0.85 8.96
CA GLY A 172 -19.74 0.56 8.85
C GLY A 172 -18.55 1.51 8.71
N ALA A 173 -17.30 1.01 8.67
CA ALA A 173 -16.13 1.85 8.39
C ALA A 173 -16.20 2.50 7.00
N ILE A 174 -15.65 3.71 6.89
CA ILE A 174 -15.52 4.45 5.63
C ILE A 174 -14.04 4.48 5.27
N SER A 175 -13.67 3.94 4.12
CA SER A 175 -12.30 4.03 3.61
C SER A 175 -12.23 4.86 2.34
N PHE A 176 -11.16 5.62 2.22
CA PHE A 176 -10.77 6.19 0.94
C PHE A 176 -10.09 5.10 0.12
N ALA A 177 -10.30 5.10 -1.19
CA ALA A 177 -9.63 4.19 -2.10
C ALA A 177 -8.94 5.00 -3.19
N SER A 178 -7.72 4.58 -3.55
CA SER A 178 -7.05 5.13 -4.71
C SER A 178 -7.74 4.63 -5.98
N HIS A 179 -7.83 5.49 -6.99
CA HIS A 179 -8.47 5.13 -8.24
C HIS A 179 -7.74 3.96 -8.90
N SER A 180 -8.47 2.92 -9.26
CA SER A 180 -7.95 1.78 -9.99
C SER A 180 -8.91 1.38 -11.11
N ARG A 181 -8.37 0.72 -12.14
CA ARG A 181 -9.17 0.16 -13.23
C ARG A 181 -8.86 -1.32 -13.37
N GLU A 182 -9.88 -2.09 -13.68
CA GLU A 182 -9.70 -3.49 -14.03
C GLU A 182 -8.87 -3.57 -15.32
N ILE A 183 -7.76 -4.31 -15.26
CA ILE A 183 -6.94 -4.61 -16.43
C ILE A 183 -7.39 -5.95 -17.00
N LEU A 184 -7.78 -5.93 -18.27
CA LEU A 184 -8.19 -7.14 -18.98
C LEU A 184 -7.10 -8.20 -18.91
N GLY A 185 -7.47 -9.39 -18.43
CA GLY A 185 -6.57 -10.54 -18.31
C GLY A 185 -5.75 -10.58 -17.02
N PHE A 186 -5.82 -9.57 -16.14
CA PHE A 186 -5.09 -9.58 -14.86
C PHE A 186 -5.56 -10.71 -13.94
N SER A 187 -6.86 -10.86 -13.72
CA SER A 187 -7.42 -11.95 -12.90
C SER A 187 -7.03 -13.32 -13.44
N ARG A 188 -7.08 -13.50 -14.77
CA ARG A 188 -6.64 -14.72 -15.44
C ARG A 188 -5.14 -14.96 -15.25
N PHE A 189 -4.31 -13.92 -15.32
CA PHE A 189 -2.87 -14.02 -15.06
C PHE A 189 -2.62 -14.54 -13.65
N VAL A 190 -3.24 -13.94 -12.64
CA VAL A 190 -3.13 -14.37 -11.23
C VAL A 190 -3.60 -15.83 -11.04
N GLN A 191 -4.70 -16.24 -11.70
CA GLN A 191 -5.20 -17.62 -11.63
C GLN A 191 -4.26 -18.66 -12.25
N MET A 192 -3.46 -18.28 -13.25
CA MET A 192 -2.53 -19.19 -13.92
C MET A 192 -1.22 -19.33 -13.16
N THR A 193 -0.95 -18.47 -12.18
CA THR A 193 0.23 -18.57 -11.30
C THR A 193 0.16 -19.88 -10.50
N SER A 194 1.22 -20.69 -10.56
CA SER A 194 1.35 -21.91 -9.76
C SER A 194 2.83 -22.14 -9.41
N PRO A 195 3.12 -22.55 -8.16
CA PRO A 195 4.48 -22.89 -7.74
C PRO A 195 5.07 -24.08 -8.51
N THR A 196 4.23 -24.87 -9.21
CA THR A 196 4.69 -25.98 -10.05
C THR A 196 5.24 -25.53 -11.41
N LEU A 197 4.79 -24.39 -11.92
CA LEU A 197 5.26 -23.78 -13.17
C LEU A 197 6.53 -22.97 -12.95
N GLU A 198 6.71 -22.42 -11.75
CA GLU A 198 7.79 -21.49 -11.40
C GLU A 198 8.62 -22.03 -10.21
N LYS A 199 9.11 -23.28 -10.32
CA LYS A 199 9.79 -24.02 -9.23
C LYS A 199 11.06 -23.35 -8.67
N GLU A 200 11.61 -22.37 -9.35
CA GLU A 200 12.80 -21.62 -8.91
C GLU A 200 12.43 -20.33 -8.15
N ASP A 201 11.14 -19.97 -8.08
CA ASP A 201 10.67 -18.81 -7.32
C ASP A 201 10.38 -19.21 -5.86
N GLY A 202 11.39 -19.03 -5.01
CA GLY A 202 11.26 -19.28 -3.57
C GLY A 202 10.18 -18.42 -2.90
N PHE A 203 9.94 -17.20 -3.39
CA PHE A 203 8.88 -16.34 -2.86
C PHE A 203 7.50 -16.93 -3.13
N LEU A 204 7.27 -17.45 -4.35
CA LEU A 204 6.00 -18.06 -4.69
C LEU A 204 5.72 -19.31 -3.84
N MET A 205 6.75 -20.09 -3.52
CA MET A 205 6.61 -21.23 -2.61
C MET A 205 6.19 -20.78 -1.21
N ASP A 206 6.90 -19.81 -0.61
CA ASP A 206 6.59 -19.29 0.73
C ASP A 206 5.17 -18.68 0.78
N PHE A 207 4.80 -17.92 -0.26
CA PHE A 207 3.46 -17.35 -0.40
C PHE A 207 2.39 -18.45 -0.44
N TRP A 208 2.62 -19.54 -1.18
CA TRP A 208 1.67 -20.63 -1.31
C TRP A 208 1.48 -21.39 0.01
N GLU A 209 2.57 -21.70 0.71
CA GLU A 209 2.55 -22.34 2.02
C GLU A 209 1.77 -21.49 3.04
N GLN A 210 2.01 -20.17 3.03
CA GLN A 210 1.32 -19.24 3.93
C GLN A 210 -0.17 -19.14 3.62
N ILE A 211 -0.55 -18.99 2.35
CA ILE A 211 -1.94 -18.67 2.00
C ILE A 211 -2.87 -19.88 2.07
N PHE A 212 -2.35 -21.06 1.76
CA PHE A 212 -3.07 -22.32 1.85
C PHE A 212 -2.85 -23.07 3.17
N ASP A 213 -1.97 -22.57 4.06
CA ASP A 213 -1.65 -23.18 5.35
C ASP A 213 -1.23 -24.65 5.19
N CYS A 214 -0.25 -24.85 4.30
CA CYS A 214 0.31 -26.13 3.93
C CYS A 214 1.84 -26.04 3.87
N SER A 215 2.54 -27.17 3.70
CA SER A 215 3.99 -27.18 3.53
C SER A 215 4.41 -28.07 2.37
N PHE A 216 5.41 -27.64 1.60
CA PHE A 216 6.01 -28.47 0.57
C PHE A 216 6.96 -29.53 1.17
N PRO A 217 7.20 -30.65 0.48
CA PRO A 217 8.04 -31.73 1.01
C PRO A 217 9.49 -31.33 1.33
N SER A 218 10.01 -30.26 0.73
CA SER A 218 11.37 -29.73 0.95
C SER A 218 11.52 -28.92 2.23
N SER A 219 10.43 -28.37 2.77
CA SER A 219 10.38 -27.52 3.98
C SER A 219 9.78 -28.25 5.19
N ALA A 220 9.11 -29.39 4.98
CA ALA A 220 8.42 -30.15 6.02
C ALA A 220 9.40 -30.85 7.00
N THR A 221 9.72 -30.19 8.10
CA THR A 221 10.41 -30.80 9.25
C THR A 221 9.46 -31.49 10.24
N GLU A 222 8.14 -31.31 10.10
CA GLU A 222 7.13 -31.82 11.02
C GLU A 222 6.04 -32.63 10.31
N THR A 223 5.70 -33.80 10.87
CA THR A 223 4.78 -34.80 10.34
C THR A 223 3.28 -34.45 10.44
N ASP A 224 2.92 -33.22 10.83
CA ASP A 224 1.54 -32.85 11.20
C ASP A 224 0.93 -31.70 10.35
N ARG A 225 1.64 -31.21 9.33
CA ARG A 225 1.11 -30.18 8.42
C ARG A 225 0.61 -30.79 7.10
N ASN A 226 -0.49 -30.24 6.58
CA ASN A 226 -1.03 -30.62 5.28
C ASN A 226 0.02 -30.34 4.18
N LEU A 227 0.20 -31.28 3.26
CA LEU A 227 1.14 -31.12 2.16
C LEU A 227 0.55 -30.23 1.07
N CYS A 228 1.30 -29.24 0.60
CA CYS A 228 0.93 -28.46 -0.58
C CYS A 228 1.05 -29.35 -1.82
N THR A 229 -0.02 -29.39 -2.62
CA THR A 229 -0.07 -30.10 -3.90
C THR A 229 0.43 -29.23 -5.07
N GLY A 230 0.38 -27.91 -4.91
CA GLY A 230 0.66 -26.93 -5.96
C GLY A 230 -0.49 -26.78 -6.97
N GLN A 231 -1.60 -27.49 -6.76
CA GLN A 231 -2.82 -27.46 -7.57
C GLN A 231 -3.98 -26.72 -6.89
N GLU A 232 -3.72 -26.14 -5.71
CA GLU A 232 -4.66 -25.26 -5.03
C GLU A 232 -5.00 -24.05 -5.92
N LYS A 233 -6.16 -23.45 -5.69
CA LYS A 233 -6.67 -22.37 -6.54
C LYS A 233 -6.84 -21.09 -5.76
N LEU A 234 -6.19 -20.03 -6.20
CA LEU A 234 -6.30 -18.70 -5.57
C LEU A 234 -7.74 -18.16 -5.61
N GLU A 235 -8.51 -18.49 -6.64
CA GLU A 235 -9.93 -18.11 -6.78
C GLU A 235 -10.87 -18.81 -5.77
N ALA A 236 -10.40 -19.88 -5.11
CA ALA A 236 -11.17 -20.55 -4.06
C ALA A 236 -11.02 -19.86 -2.69
N LEU A 237 -10.06 -18.94 -2.56
CA LEU A 237 -9.84 -18.19 -1.33
C LEU A 237 -10.90 -17.07 -1.18
N PRO A 238 -11.40 -16.84 0.03
CA PRO A 238 -12.13 -15.62 0.37
C PRO A 238 -11.35 -14.36 -0.03
N SER A 239 -12.04 -13.35 -0.58
CA SER A 239 -11.43 -12.06 -0.94
C SER A 239 -10.81 -11.32 0.24
N SER A 240 -11.21 -11.64 1.47
CA SER A 240 -10.58 -11.12 2.69
C SER A 240 -9.17 -11.69 2.93
N ILE A 241 -8.85 -12.85 2.36
CA ILE A 241 -7.52 -13.47 2.44
C ILE A 241 -6.71 -13.13 1.19
N PHE A 242 -7.34 -13.27 0.01
CA PHE A 242 -6.71 -12.94 -1.25
C PHE A 242 -7.76 -12.53 -2.28
N ASP A 243 -7.67 -11.30 -2.77
CA ASP A 243 -8.49 -10.86 -3.90
C ASP A 243 -7.71 -11.00 -5.21
N ILE A 244 -8.25 -11.81 -6.12
CA ILE A 244 -7.70 -11.98 -7.48
C ILE A 244 -7.92 -10.75 -8.37
N ARG A 245 -8.72 -9.78 -7.92
CA ARG A 245 -8.98 -8.53 -8.63
C ARG A 245 -7.80 -7.56 -8.49
N MET A 246 -7.75 -6.59 -9.40
CA MET A 246 -6.73 -5.56 -9.38
C MET A 246 -6.93 -4.62 -8.18
N SER A 247 -6.03 -4.67 -7.20
CA SER A 247 -5.98 -3.69 -6.12
C SER A 247 -5.43 -2.35 -6.63
N ALA A 248 -5.67 -1.26 -5.89
CA ALA A 248 -5.12 0.04 -6.25
C ALA A 248 -3.59 0.06 -6.17
N HIS A 249 -2.99 -0.67 -5.21
CA HIS A 249 -1.54 -0.83 -5.13
C HIS A 249 -0.98 -1.57 -6.35
N SER A 250 -1.61 -2.68 -6.76
CA SER A 250 -1.21 -3.42 -7.96
C SER A 250 -1.39 -2.59 -9.23
N TYR A 251 -2.43 -1.76 -9.29
CA TYR A 251 -2.65 -0.84 -10.41
C TYR A 251 -1.58 0.25 -10.49
N ASN A 252 -1.14 0.79 -9.36
CA ASN A 252 -0.03 1.75 -9.30
C ASN A 252 1.28 1.12 -9.79
N VAL A 253 1.55 -0.15 -9.42
CA VAL A 253 2.71 -0.90 -9.93
C VAL A 253 2.61 -1.12 -11.44
N TYR A 254 1.43 -1.50 -11.94
CA TYR A 254 1.18 -1.65 -13.37
C TYR A 254 1.46 -0.35 -14.13
N ASN A 255 0.92 0.79 -13.66
CA ASN A 255 1.13 2.10 -14.26
C ASN A 255 2.60 2.52 -14.21
N ALA A 256 3.32 2.19 -13.14
CA ALA A 256 4.75 2.47 -13.02
C ALA A 256 5.56 1.75 -14.11
N ILE A 257 5.33 0.45 -14.28
CA ILE A 257 5.99 -0.35 -15.34
C ILE A 257 5.61 0.19 -16.73
N TYR A 258 4.34 0.53 -16.92
CA TYR A 258 3.83 1.06 -18.19
C TYR A 258 4.46 2.41 -18.53
N ALA A 259 4.65 3.30 -17.55
CA ALA A 259 5.33 4.58 -17.73
C ALA A 259 6.79 4.39 -18.20
N VAL A 260 7.51 3.43 -17.62
CA VAL A 260 8.89 3.09 -18.05
C VAL A 260 8.89 2.54 -19.47
N ALA A 261 7.98 1.63 -19.79
CA ALA A 261 7.86 1.06 -21.13
C ALA A 261 7.61 2.16 -22.18
N HIS A 262 6.72 3.12 -21.89
CA HIS A 262 6.47 4.28 -22.74
C HIS A 262 7.69 5.19 -22.89
N ALA A 263 8.40 5.47 -21.80
CA ALA A 263 9.63 6.26 -21.85
C ALA A 263 10.68 5.60 -22.76
N LEU A 264 10.90 4.29 -22.60
CA LEU A 264 11.81 3.51 -23.43
C LEU A 264 11.36 3.45 -24.90
N HIS A 265 10.06 3.28 -25.14
CA HIS A 265 9.51 3.28 -26.50
C HIS A 265 9.72 4.63 -27.19
N ASN A 266 9.48 5.74 -26.48
CA ASN A 266 9.69 7.09 -27.00
C ASN A 266 11.17 7.38 -27.27
N MET A 267 12.08 6.90 -26.41
CA MET A 267 13.53 6.93 -26.67
C MET A 267 13.89 6.18 -27.95
N HIS A 268 13.32 4.99 -28.14
CA HIS A 268 13.58 4.18 -29.32
C HIS A 268 13.05 4.86 -30.59
N SER A 269 11.81 5.36 -30.55
CA SER A 269 11.14 6.00 -31.68
C SER A 269 11.79 7.32 -32.10
N SER A 270 12.09 8.21 -31.13
CA SER A 270 12.80 9.47 -31.42
C SER A 270 14.19 9.24 -32.04
N ARG A 271 14.88 8.17 -31.63
CA ARG A 271 16.14 7.75 -32.25
C ARG A 271 15.94 7.21 -33.67
N LEU A 272 14.89 6.44 -33.93
CA LEU A 272 14.57 5.99 -35.28
C LEU A 272 14.28 7.17 -36.21
N ASP A 273 13.57 8.18 -35.75
CA ASP A 273 13.29 9.40 -36.53
C ASP A 273 14.57 10.21 -36.77
N HIS A 274 15.45 10.32 -35.78
CA HIS A 274 16.76 10.98 -35.94
C HIS A 274 17.70 10.22 -36.89
N ILE A 275 17.70 8.88 -36.85
CA ILE A 275 18.50 8.03 -37.74
C ILE A 275 17.95 8.04 -39.18
N ARG A 276 16.62 8.05 -39.34
CA ARG A 276 15.96 8.22 -40.65
C ARG A 276 16.33 9.55 -41.31
N MET A 277 16.62 10.57 -40.50
CA MET A 277 17.07 11.89 -40.97
C MET A 277 18.54 11.93 -41.43
N ILE A 278 19.40 11.00 -40.99
CA ILE A 278 20.86 11.09 -41.15
C ILE A 278 21.47 9.99 -42.06
N SER A 279 20.73 8.92 -42.39
CA SER A 279 21.17 7.73 -43.16
C SER A 279 22.63 7.68 -43.65
N ARG A 280 23.50 6.99 -42.88
CA ARG A 280 24.59 6.07 -43.31
C ARG A 280 25.44 5.72 -42.07
N GLY A 281 25.01 4.74 -41.27
CA GLY A 281 25.83 4.28 -40.14
C GLY A 281 25.21 3.09 -39.42
N SER A 282 26.01 2.05 -39.18
CA SER A 282 25.59 0.75 -38.65
C SER A 282 24.86 0.81 -37.32
N TRP A 283 23.87 -0.08 -37.18
CA TRP A 283 23.15 -0.40 -35.96
C TRP A 283 24.11 -0.83 -34.84
N LYS A 284 24.33 0.04 -33.85
CA LYS A 284 24.89 -0.38 -32.56
C LYS A 284 23.85 -0.13 -31.47
N LEU A 285 23.41 -1.21 -30.82
CA LEU A 285 22.75 -1.14 -29.52
C LEU A 285 23.75 -0.41 -28.60
N GLN A 286 23.38 0.78 -28.15
CA GLN A 286 24.18 1.50 -27.17
C GLN A 286 23.58 1.18 -25.81
N ASN A 287 24.41 0.92 -24.79
CA ASN A 287 23.95 0.64 -23.44
C ASN A 287 23.30 1.90 -22.87
N TRP A 288 21.95 1.93 -22.86
CA TRP A 288 21.20 3.06 -22.33
C TRP A 288 21.47 3.18 -20.84
N GLN A 289 21.71 4.41 -20.42
CA GLN A 289 21.98 4.70 -19.02
C GLN A 289 20.67 5.09 -18.32
N PRO A 290 20.44 4.65 -17.08
CA PRO A 290 19.20 4.92 -16.33
C PRO A 290 18.75 6.39 -16.32
N TRP A 291 19.66 7.36 -16.24
CA TRP A 291 19.33 8.79 -16.25
C TRP A 291 18.66 9.29 -17.54
N GLN A 292 18.89 8.62 -18.67
CA GLN A 292 18.31 9.01 -19.95
C GLN A 292 16.79 8.78 -19.97
N VAL A 293 16.33 7.72 -19.29
CA VAL A 293 14.91 7.38 -19.14
C VAL A 293 14.19 8.45 -18.32
N CYS A 294 14.83 8.95 -17.25
CA CYS A 294 14.25 9.95 -16.36
C CYS A 294 14.04 11.31 -17.04
N SER A 295 14.96 11.71 -17.93
CA SER A 295 14.89 13.02 -18.61
C SER A 295 13.66 13.20 -19.52
N LEU A 296 13.12 12.11 -20.06
CA LEU A 296 11.98 12.13 -20.97
C LEU A 296 10.63 12.09 -20.26
N HIS A 297 10.59 11.55 -19.04
CA HIS A 297 9.40 11.56 -18.21
C HIS A 297 9.03 12.99 -17.74
N ASN A 298 10.04 13.84 -17.50
CA ASN A 298 9.84 15.25 -17.15
C ASN A 298 9.28 16.14 -18.27
N ASN A 299 9.19 15.66 -19.52
CA ASN A 299 8.64 16.43 -20.66
C ASN A 299 7.11 16.33 -20.81
N GLY A 300 6.38 15.92 -19.78
CA GLY A 300 4.95 16.24 -19.59
C GLY A 300 3.93 15.56 -20.52
N LYS A 301 4.36 14.70 -21.46
CA LYS A 301 3.42 14.05 -22.41
C LYS A 301 2.83 12.72 -21.95
N VAL A 302 3.34 12.12 -20.87
CA VAL A 302 2.89 10.79 -20.39
C VAL A 302 1.83 10.92 -19.28
N TYR A 303 1.83 12.02 -18.52
CA TYR A 303 0.96 12.18 -17.35
C TYR A 303 -0.52 12.45 -17.63
N HIS A 304 -0.87 13.07 -18.76
CA HIS A 304 -2.26 13.51 -19.01
C HIS A 304 -3.24 12.41 -19.44
N GLY A 305 -2.76 11.19 -19.73
CA GLY A 305 -3.61 10.08 -20.18
C GLY A 305 -3.71 8.89 -19.21
N LEU A 306 -3.00 8.94 -18.09
CA LEU A 306 -2.88 7.82 -17.12
C LEU A 306 -3.45 8.15 -15.73
N VAL A 307 -3.88 9.39 -15.50
CA VAL A 307 -4.63 9.83 -14.30
C VAL A 307 -6.10 10.03 -14.66
#